data_AF-D4M1C9-F1
#
_entry.id   AF-D4M1C9-F1
#
_cell.length_a   1.000
_cell.length_b   1.000
_cell.length_c   1.000
_cell.angle_alpha   90.00
_cell.angle_beta   90.00
_cell.angle_gamma   90.00
#
_symmetry.space_group_name_H-M   'P 1'
#
loop_
_entity.id
_entity.type
_entity.pdbx_description
1 polymer ?
#
loop_
_entity_poly.entity_id
_entity_poly.type
_entity_poly.pdbx_seq_one_letter_code
_entity_poly.pdbx_strand_id
1 'polypeptide(L)'
;MHQYLKAIGFENIQTRKDLKKLLKEVEENFTHQTIVSYRPGEDFCEFQKEFGQDVGITLCGELDDEEHFEAAYYFPYFEGSGVTTYAEIDVQRKIEKEQYVGLCEDSKIGISLIFTLQNGVEYMREKQAGLAKDVQTSVTFSGLAQGGMILLPVNKNEQQILNEKRASDTRRELMNAARKGDQAAIETLTFDDMDLYSKVSKRLANEDVFSIVDTYFMPFGAECDMYSIMGEILAVRERINRMTGVRLYQMRLNVNELTFDICVPADSVMGEPEIGRRFKGTIWLQGYINF
;
A
#
# COMPACT_ATOMS: atom_id res chain seq x y z
N MET A 1 12.67 2.36 -3.36
CA MET A 1 12.96 1.28 -2.37
C MET A 1 13.82 1.68 -1.16
N HIS A 2 15.13 1.98 -1.30
CA HIS A 2 16.02 2.32 -0.16
C HIS A 2 15.46 3.40 0.79
N GLN A 3 14.78 4.39 0.20
CA GLN A 3 14.28 5.55 0.93
C GLN A 3 13.19 5.19 1.95
N TYR A 4 12.47 4.07 1.77
CA TYR A 4 11.41 3.65 2.69
C TYR A 4 11.90 2.82 3.88
N LEU A 5 13.21 2.54 3.98
CA LEU A 5 13.79 2.03 5.23
C LEU A 5 13.54 2.99 6.40
N LYS A 6 13.54 4.30 6.11
CA LYS A 6 13.12 5.32 7.08
C LYS A 6 11.72 5.07 7.62
N ALA A 7 10.77 4.62 6.78
CA ALA A 7 9.37 4.43 7.19
C ALA A 7 9.18 3.40 8.31
N ILE A 8 10.11 2.43 8.41
CA ILE A 8 10.13 1.41 9.46
C ILE A 8 11.17 1.72 10.56
N GLY A 9 11.68 2.95 10.63
CA GLY A 9 12.53 3.41 11.73
C GLY A 9 14.04 3.27 11.52
N PHE A 10 14.51 3.03 10.29
CA PHE A 10 15.94 3.01 9.95
C PHE A 10 16.44 4.35 9.38
N GLU A 11 16.22 5.43 10.13
CA GLU A 11 16.65 6.79 9.74
C GLU A 11 18.18 6.97 9.71
N ASN A 12 18.90 6.19 10.51
CA ASN A 12 20.34 6.31 10.69
C ASN A 12 21.17 5.59 9.61
N ILE A 13 20.53 4.96 8.62
CA ILE A 13 21.24 4.25 7.54
C ILE A 13 21.61 5.24 6.45
N GLN A 14 22.81 5.81 6.58
CA GLN A 14 23.34 6.79 5.64
C GLN A 14 24.41 6.22 4.72
N THR A 15 25.11 5.16 5.15
CA THR A 15 26.22 4.59 4.37
C THR A 15 25.89 3.20 3.84
N ARG A 16 26.51 2.84 2.70
CA ARG A 16 26.44 1.48 2.15
C ARG A 16 26.96 0.42 3.13
N LYS A 17 27.86 0.79 4.05
CA LYS A 17 28.39 -0.11 5.08
C LYS A 17 27.33 -0.44 6.13
N ASP A 18 26.54 0.55 6.55
CA ASP A 18 25.46 0.36 7.51
C ASP A 18 24.35 -0.49 6.91
N LEU A 19 24.02 -0.25 5.63
CA LEU A 19 23.09 -1.11 4.91
C LEU A 19 23.58 -2.56 4.86
N LYS A 20 24.84 -2.80 4.46
CA LYS A 20 25.38 -4.16 4.38
C LYS A 20 25.31 -4.88 5.72
N LYS A 21 25.56 -4.18 6.83
CA LYS A 21 25.39 -4.74 8.18
C LYS A 21 23.94 -5.11 8.46
N LEU A 22 23.00 -4.25 8.10
CA LEU A 22 21.57 -4.52 8.29
C LEU A 22 21.12 -5.72 7.45
N LEU A 23 21.49 -5.79 6.18
CA LEU A 23 21.12 -6.92 5.31
C LEU A 23 21.75 -8.22 5.82
N LYS A 24 23.00 -8.17 6.29
CA LYS A 24 23.65 -9.31 6.92
C LYS A 24 22.91 -9.75 8.20
N GLU A 25 22.40 -8.82 8.99
CA GLU A 25 21.57 -9.11 10.17
C GLU A 25 20.20 -9.70 9.79
N VAL A 26 19.67 -9.41 8.60
CA VAL A 26 18.48 -10.08 8.06
C VAL A 26 18.83 -11.51 7.62
N GLU A 27 19.94 -11.68 6.90
CA GLU A 27 20.42 -12.97 6.40
C GLU A 27 20.78 -13.95 7.53
N GLU A 28 21.47 -13.50 8.58
CA GLU A 28 21.91 -14.37 9.69
C GLU A 28 20.81 -14.64 10.72
N ASN A 29 19.84 -13.73 10.86
CA ASN A 29 18.89 -13.71 11.99
C ASN A 29 17.42 -13.39 11.58
N PHE A 30 17.02 -13.65 10.33
CA PHE A 30 15.98 -14.64 10.06
C PHE A 30 14.78 -14.82 11.00
N THR A 31 13.60 -14.25 10.76
CA THR A 31 12.36 -14.69 11.46
C THR A 31 11.49 -15.61 10.60
N HIS A 32 11.51 -15.44 9.28
CA HIS A 32 10.77 -16.27 8.34
C HIS A 32 11.59 -16.51 7.06
N GLN A 33 11.39 -17.68 6.44
CA GLN A 33 12.08 -18.09 5.22
C GLN A 33 11.11 -18.81 4.27
N THR A 34 11.19 -18.43 3.00
CA THR A 34 10.44 -19.07 1.91
C THR A 34 11.40 -19.42 0.78
N ILE A 35 11.38 -20.69 0.34
CA ILE A 35 12.18 -21.18 -0.80
C ILE A 35 11.24 -21.67 -1.89
N VAL A 36 11.57 -21.38 -3.15
CA VAL A 36 10.90 -21.90 -4.34
C VAL A 36 11.92 -22.29 -5.40
N SER A 37 11.89 -23.56 -5.79
CA SER A 37 12.67 -24.05 -6.92
C SER A 37 12.00 -23.65 -8.23
N TYR A 38 12.66 -22.83 -9.05
CA TYR A 38 12.08 -22.36 -10.31
C TYR A 38 12.73 -22.96 -11.55
N ARG A 39 13.96 -23.45 -11.42
CA ARG A 39 14.68 -24.26 -12.42
C ARG A 39 15.46 -25.37 -11.73
N PRO A 40 15.86 -26.44 -12.47
CA PRO A 40 16.72 -27.47 -11.90
C PRO A 40 18.06 -26.86 -11.47
N GLY A 41 18.33 -26.81 -10.16
CA GLY A 41 19.57 -26.28 -9.57
C GLY A 41 19.57 -24.78 -9.26
N GLU A 42 18.46 -24.06 -9.48
CA GLU A 42 18.34 -22.64 -9.08
C GLU A 42 17.13 -22.48 -8.14
N ASP A 43 17.42 -22.27 -6.85
CA ASP A 43 16.43 -22.02 -5.81
C ASP A 43 16.35 -20.53 -5.51
N PHE A 44 15.15 -19.96 -5.64
CA PHE A 44 14.91 -18.57 -5.25
C PHE A 44 14.40 -18.51 -3.82
N CYS A 45 15.04 -17.66 -3.01
CA CYS A 45 14.85 -17.62 -1.57
C CYS A 45 14.50 -16.23 -1.07
N GLU A 46 13.63 -16.20 -0.07
CA GLU A 46 13.20 -15.01 0.63
C GLU A 46 13.47 -15.18 2.13
N PHE A 47 14.29 -14.29 2.68
CA PHE A 47 14.52 -14.15 4.12
C PHE A 47 13.81 -12.90 4.61
N GLN A 48 12.92 -13.07 5.58
CA GLN A 48 12.23 -11.97 6.22
C GLN A 48 12.67 -11.87 7.67
N LYS A 49 12.93 -10.64 8.11
CA LYS A 49 13.23 -10.34 9.50
C LYS A 49 12.33 -9.23 10.01
N GLU A 50 11.59 -9.55 11.06
CA GLU A 50 10.81 -8.58 11.82
C GLU A 50 11.71 -7.71 12.69
N PHE A 51 11.50 -6.40 12.60
CA PHE A 51 12.14 -5.41 13.48
C PHE A 51 11.16 -4.74 14.43
N GLY A 52 9.86 -5.00 14.28
CA GLY A 52 8.79 -4.55 15.15
C GLY A 52 7.54 -5.36 14.85
N GLN A 53 6.45 -5.09 15.56
CA GLN A 53 5.19 -5.78 15.24
C GLN A 53 4.76 -5.41 13.82
N ASP A 54 4.57 -6.41 12.96
CA ASP A 54 4.08 -6.29 11.57
C ASP A 54 5.03 -5.50 10.64
N VAL A 55 6.26 -5.17 11.07
CA VAL A 55 7.23 -4.42 10.25
C VAL A 55 8.57 -5.13 10.18
N GLY A 56 9.13 -5.18 8.98
CA GLY A 56 10.37 -5.91 8.75
C GLY A 56 11.06 -5.57 7.45
N ILE A 57 12.08 -6.36 7.13
CA ILE A 57 12.79 -6.30 5.85
C ILE A 57 12.78 -7.69 5.23
N THR A 58 12.45 -7.70 3.95
CA THR A 58 12.53 -8.87 3.09
C THR A 58 13.80 -8.76 2.25
N LEU A 59 14.60 -9.82 2.26
CA LEU A 59 15.81 -10.00 1.47
C LEU A 59 15.58 -11.18 0.53
N CYS A 60 15.61 -10.91 -0.77
CA CYS A 60 15.39 -11.92 -1.81
C CYS A 60 16.69 -12.18 -2.56
N GLY A 61 16.93 -13.43 -2.93
CA GLY A 61 18.15 -13.85 -3.60
C GLY A 61 18.06 -15.27 -4.12
N GLU A 62 19.16 -15.72 -4.69
CA GLU A 62 19.33 -17.09 -5.17
C GLU A 62 20.19 -17.86 -4.19
N LEU A 63 19.91 -19.16 -4.05
CA LEU A 63 20.70 -20.10 -3.29
C LEU A 63 21.40 -21.00 -4.30
N ASP A 64 22.74 -21.03 -4.25
CA ASP A 64 23.55 -21.88 -5.11
C ASP A 64 23.61 -23.33 -4.60
N ASP A 65 24.22 -24.23 -5.40
CA ASP A 65 24.38 -25.65 -5.08
C ASP A 65 25.23 -25.89 -3.81
N GLU A 66 25.98 -24.90 -3.34
CA GLU A 66 26.82 -24.95 -2.12
C GLU A 66 26.13 -24.31 -0.90
N GLU A 67 24.83 -24.03 -0.99
CA GLU A 67 24.03 -23.34 0.03
C GLU A 67 24.49 -21.89 0.33
N HIS A 68 25.23 -21.25 -0.58
CA HIS A 68 25.55 -19.83 -0.46
C HIS A 68 24.40 -18.98 -1.01
N PHE A 69 23.95 -18.05 -0.18
CA PHE A 69 22.91 -17.10 -0.56
C PHE A 69 23.51 -15.88 -1.26
N GLU A 70 23.10 -15.63 -2.50
CA GLU A 70 23.42 -14.42 -3.24
C GLU A 70 22.22 -13.46 -3.25
N ALA A 71 22.32 -12.39 -2.47
CA ALA A 71 21.27 -11.37 -2.37
C ALA A 71 21.06 -10.61 -3.70
N ALA A 72 19.86 -10.73 -4.29
CA ALA A 72 19.47 -10.02 -5.50
C ALA A 72 18.88 -8.62 -5.22
N TYR A 73 17.93 -8.55 -4.28
CA TYR A 73 17.33 -7.29 -3.85
C TYR A 73 16.70 -7.40 -2.46
N TYR A 74 16.30 -6.27 -1.90
CA TYR A 74 15.63 -6.23 -0.62
C TYR A 74 14.62 -5.09 -0.59
N PHE A 75 13.64 -5.18 0.31
CA PHE A 75 12.67 -4.12 0.55
C PHE A 75 12.16 -4.14 2.00
N PRO A 76 11.88 -2.96 2.60
CA PRO A 76 11.11 -2.91 3.83
C PRO A 76 9.66 -3.29 3.56
N TYR A 77 9.00 -3.92 4.54
CA TYR A 77 7.59 -4.24 4.49
C TYR A 77 6.86 -3.80 5.76
N PHE A 78 5.56 -3.56 5.60
CA PHE A 78 4.61 -3.45 6.69
C PHE A 78 3.41 -4.35 6.36
N GLU A 79 3.10 -5.29 7.23
CA GLU A 79 1.94 -6.18 7.07
C GLU A 79 0.69 -5.43 7.53
N GLY A 80 -0.20 -5.16 6.59
CA GLY A 80 -1.51 -4.59 6.88
C GLY A 80 -2.44 -5.62 7.50
N SER A 81 -3.52 -5.16 8.13
CA SER A 81 -4.54 -6.04 8.68
C SER A 81 -5.85 -5.98 7.91
N GLY A 82 -6.54 -7.11 7.82
CA GLY A 82 -7.84 -7.25 7.16
C GLY A 82 -7.76 -7.28 5.63
N VAL A 83 -8.88 -7.58 4.98
CA VAL A 83 -8.97 -7.58 3.52
C VAL A 83 -9.35 -6.18 3.03
N THR A 84 -8.55 -5.62 2.14
CA THR A 84 -8.81 -4.31 1.54
C THR A 84 -9.70 -4.42 0.31
N THR A 85 -9.41 -5.40 -0.55
CA THR A 85 -10.16 -5.61 -1.80
C THR A 85 -10.24 -7.07 -2.22
N TYR A 86 -11.31 -7.39 -2.94
CA TYR A 86 -11.53 -8.66 -3.65
C TYR A 86 -11.58 -8.44 -5.17
N ALA A 87 -11.13 -7.27 -5.63
CA ALA A 87 -11.03 -6.98 -7.06
C ALA A 87 -10.01 -7.91 -7.72
N GLU A 88 -10.21 -8.20 -9.00
CA GLU A 88 -9.26 -8.99 -9.78
C GLU A 88 -7.90 -8.28 -9.82
N ILE A 89 -6.83 -9.07 -9.62
CA ILE A 89 -5.45 -8.60 -9.65
C ILE A 89 -4.72 -9.25 -10.80
N ASP A 90 -4.09 -8.43 -11.64
CA ASP A 90 -3.10 -8.89 -12.60
C ASP A 90 -1.70 -8.71 -12.00
N VAL A 91 -0.94 -9.81 -11.88
CA VAL A 91 0.39 -9.79 -11.28
C VAL A 91 1.46 -9.84 -12.38
N GLN A 92 2.24 -8.77 -12.48
CA GLN A 92 3.28 -8.61 -13.48
C GLN A 92 4.67 -8.65 -12.84
N ARG A 93 5.62 -9.29 -13.52
CA ARG A 93 7.02 -9.31 -13.13
C ARG A 93 7.74 -8.06 -13.67
N LYS A 94 8.52 -7.37 -12.84
CA LYS A 94 9.37 -6.26 -13.31
C LYS A 94 10.47 -6.80 -14.23
N ILE A 95 10.76 -6.08 -15.32
CA ILE A 95 11.69 -6.54 -16.37
C ILE A 95 13.11 -6.77 -15.82
N GLU A 96 13.56 -5.95 -14.86
CA GLU A 96 14.95 -5.96 -14.38
C GLU A 96 15.18 -6.80 -13.11
N LYS A 97 14.13 -7.27 -12.43
CA LYS A 97 14.23 -7.97 -11.14
C LYS A 97 13.17 -9.07 -11.03
N GLU A 98 13.42 -10.11 -10.24
CA GLU A 98 12.40 -11.08 -9.77
C GLU A 98 11.38 -10.44 -8.80
N GLN A 99 11.13 -9.13 -8.93
CA GLN A 99 10.15 -8.40 -8.13
C GLN A 99 8.82 -8.34 -8.89
N TYR A 100 7.72 -8.58 -8.18
CA TYR A 100 6.37 -8.56 -8.73
C TYR A 100 5.62 -7.28 -8.32
N VAL A 101 4.75 -6.82 -9.22
CA VAL A 101 3.76 -5.77 -8.96
C VAL A 101 2.37 -6.31 -9.25
N GLY A 102 1.41 -5.93 -8.43
CA GLY A 102 0.00 -6.17 -8.69
C GLY A 102 -0.65 -4.95 -9.30
N LEU A 103 -1.48 -5.16 -10.31
CA LEU A 103 -2.40 -4.20 -10.88
C LEU A 103 -3.81 -4.59 -10.42
N CYS A 104 -4.49 -3.69 -9.73
CA CYS A 104 -5.83 -3.91 -9.21
C CYS A 104 -6.75 -2.77 -9.66
N GLU A 105 -7.85 -3.12 -10.32
CA GLU A 105 -8.88 -2.16 -10.69
C GLU A 105 -10.04 -2.20 -9.70
N ASP A 106 -9.96 -1.42 -8.62
CA ASP A 106 -11.04 -1.33 -7.63
C ASP A 106 -12.09 -0.28 -8.01
N SER A 107 -13.36 -0.68 -8.09
CA SER A 107 -14.48 0.22 -8.43
C SER A 107 -14.76 1.27 -7.33
N LYS A 108 -14.27 1.07 -6.11
CA LYS A 108 -14.36 2.06 -5.02
C LYS A 108 -13.54 3.31 -5.31
N ILE A 109 -12.31 3.18 -5.82
CA ILE A 109 -11.45 4.35 -6.07
C ILE A 109 -11.62 4.88 -7.51
N GLY A 110 -12.05 4.04 -8.46
CA GLY A 110 -12.27 4.47 -9.85
C GLY A 110 -10.98 4.75 -10.62
N ILE A 111 -9.83 4.38 -10.07
CA ILE A 111 -8.52 4.38 -10.73
C ILE A 111 -7.90 2.99 -10.65
N SER A 112 -6.99 2.68 -11.57
CA SER A 112 -6.17 1.47 -11.49
C SER A 112 -5.04 1.66 -10.47
N LEU A 113 -4.94 0.73 -9.52
CA LEU A 113 -3.95 0.74 -8.45
C LEU A 113 -2.81 -0.20 -8.82
N ILE A 114 -1.57 0.28 -8.71
CA ILE A 114 -0.36 -0.51 -8.86
C ILE A 114 0.29 -0.59 -7.50
N PHE A 115 0.66 -1.78 -7.06
CA PHE A 115 1.30 -1.99 -5.76
C PHE A 115 2.46 -2.96 -5.86
N THR A 116 3.47 -2.79 -5.01
CA THR A 116 4.54 -3.79 -4.87
C THR A 116 4.00 -5.00 -4.11
N LEU A 117 4.15 -6.20 -4.69
CA LEU A 117 3.73 -7.45 -4.05
C LEU A 117 4.73 -7.83 -2.94
N GLN A 118 4.23 -8.10 -1.74
CA GLN A 118 5.05 -8.50 -0.59
C GLN A 118 5.41 -9.98 -0.64
N ASN A 119 4.43 -10.86 -0.89
CA ASN A 119 4.61 -12.31 -0.94
C ASN A 119 4.86 -12.83 -2.37
N GLY A 120 5.84 -12.22 -3.06
CA GLY A 120 6.16 -12.55 -4.45
C GLY A 120 6.64 -13.98 -4.65
N VAL A 121 7.44 -14.50 -3.71
CA VAL A 121 7.95 -15.88 -3.78
C VAL A 121 6.84 -16.90 -3.51
N GLU A 122 5.94 -16.61 -2.55
CA GLU A 122 4.74 -17.44 -2.33
C GLU A 122 3.86 -17.49 -3.58
N TYR A 123 3.63 -16.33 -4.23
CA TYR A 123 2.91 -16.27 -5.51
C TYR A 123 3.56 -17.15 -6.60
N MET A 124 4.90 -17.17 -6.69
CA MET A 124 5.60 -18.06 -7.62
C MET A 124 5.30 -19.53 -7.34
N ARG A 125 5.34 -19.94 -6.05
CA ARG A 125 5.03 -21.30 -5.62
C ARG A 125 3.62 -21.70 -6.02
N GLU A 126 2.63 -20.88 -5.68
CA GLU A 126 1.22 -21.15 -5.97
C GLU A 126 0.96 -21.19 -7.49
N LYS A 127 1.63 -20.33 -8.26
CA LYS A 127 1.55 -20.35 -9.73
C LYS A 127 2.11 -21.64 -10.33
N GLN A 128 3.20 -22.17 -9.77
CA GLN A 128 3.77 -23.47 -10.18
C GLN A 128 2.90 -24.65 -9.76
N ALA A 129 2.31 -24.59 -8.56
CA ALA A 129 1.39 -25.61 -8.04
C ALA A 129 0.06 -25.69 -8.83
N GLY A 130 -0.16 -24.77 -9.77
CA GLY A 130 -1.34 -24.73 -10.62
C GLY A 130 -2.50 -24.01 -9.95
N LEU A 131 -2.24 -22.79 -9.46
CA LEU A 131 -3.21 -21.84 -8.91
C LEU A 131 -4.59 -22.05 -9.52
N ALA A 132 -5.50 -22.63 -8.74
CA ALA A 132 -6.82 -22.99 -9.22
C ALA A 132 -7.55 -21.71 -9.64
N LYS A 133 -8.00 -21.66 -10.90
CA LYS A 133 -8.68 -20.49 -11.50
C LYS A 133 -9.91 -19.99 -10.73
N ASP A 134 -10.38 -20.75 -9.74
CA ASP A 134 -11.59 -20.49 -8.95
C ASP A 134 -11.31 -20.01 -7.51
N VAL A 135 -10.05 -19.81 -7.12
CA VAL A 135 -9.75 -19.24 -5.79
C VAL A 135 -9.95 -17.73 -5.86
N GLN A 136 -10.94 -17.24 -5.11
CA GLN A 136 -11.17 -15.81 -4.92
C GLN A 136 -10.01 -15.23 -4.11
N THR A 137 -8.95 -14.82 -4.80
CA THR A 137 -7.82 -14.14 -4.17
C THR A 137 -8.27 -12.78 -3.68
N SER A 138 -7.82 -12.41 -2.50
CA SER A 138 -8.07 -11.10 -1.92
C SER A 138 -6.76 -10.41 -1.61
N VAL A 139 -6.77 -9.08 -1.50
CA VAL A 139 -5.56 -8.32 -1.21
C VAL A 139 -5.72 -7.50 0.05
N THR A 140 -4.69 -7.60 0.88
CA THR A 140 -4.48 -6.73 2.01
C THR A 140 -3.47 -5.66 1.60
N PHE A 141 -3.92 -4.43 1.45
CA PHE A 141 -3.02 -3.31 1.18
C PHE A 141 -2.38 -2.80 2.46
N SER A 142 -1.17 -2.29 2.29
CA SER A 142 -0.47 -1.55 3.32
C SER A 142 0.36 -0.42 2.71
N GLY A 143 0.54 0.67 3.46
CA GLY A 143 1.30 1.82 3.03
C GLY A 143 2.51 2.08 3.91
N LEU A 144 3.69 2.23 3.33
CA LEU A 144 4.86 2.77 4.03
C LEU A 144 4.94 4.27 3.75
N ALA A 145 4.90 5.11 4.77
CA ALA A 145 5.04 6.56 4.63
C ALA A 145 6.33 7.06 5.28
N GLN A 146 6.99 8.04 4.66
CA GLN A 146 8.19 8.66 5.22
C GLN A 146 7.88 9.80 6.20
N GLY A 147 6.64 10.29 6.18
CA GLY A 147 6.14 11.37 7.00
C GLY A 147 4.71 11.70 6.61
N GLY A 148 4.09 12.60 7.36
CA GLY A 148 2.73 13.03 7.08
C GLY A 148 2.28 14.15 7.98
N MET A 149 1.07 14.63 7.72
CA MET A 149 0.42 15.69 8.48
C MET A 149 -0.95 15.20 8.95
N ILE A 150 -1.24 15.43 10.22
CA ILE A 150 -2.57 15.19 10.78
C ILE A 150 -3.41 16.45 10.64
N LEU A 151 -4.55 16.30 9.98
CA LEU A 151 -5.54 17.34 9.76
C LEU A 151 -6.74 17.11 10.67
N LEU A 152 -7.44 18.20 11.00
CA LEU A 152 -8.65 18.14 11.79
C LEU A 152 -9.76 17.36 11.07
N PRO A 153 -10.69 16.75 11.84
CA PRO A 153 -11.91 16.16 11.27
C PRO A 153 -12.72 17.22 10.52
N VAL A 154 -13.48 16.78 9.54
CA VAL A 154 -14.50 17.61 8.89
C VAL A 154 -15.81 17.40 9.63
N ASN A 155 -16.41 18.48 10.14
CA ASN A 155 -17.71 18.40 10.80
C ASN A 155 -18.78 18.11 9.75
N LYS A 156 -19.31 16.89 9.77
CA LYS A 156 -20.40 16.46 8.90
C LYS A 156 -21.67 16.22 9.71
N ASN A 157 -22.81 16.67 9.17
CA ASN A 157 -24.12 16.34 9.72
C ASN A 157 -24.57 14.95 9.23
N GLU A 158 -25.44 14.28 9.98
CA GLU A 158 -25.94 12.93 9.63
C GLU A 158 -26.52 12.84 8.20
N GLN A 159 -27.22 13.89 7.76
CA GLN A 159 -27.76 13.98 6.40
C GLN A 159 -26.66 14.00 5.32
N GLN A 160 -25.52 14.66 5.59
CA GLN A 160 -24.40 14.72 4.65
C GLN A 160 -23.73 13.36 4.54
N ILE A 161 -23.51 12.68 5.66
CA ILE A 161 -22.96 11.31 5.71
C ILE A 161 -23.85 10.34 4.92
N LEU A 162 -25.17 10.42 5.09
CA LEU A 162 -26.11 9.56 4.37
C LEU A 162 -26.09 9.83 2.85
N ASN A 163 -26.00 11.09 2.46
CA ASN A 163 -25.96 11.49 1.05
C ASN A 163 -24.65 11.04 0.38
N GLU A 164 -23.51 11.18 1.05
CA GLU A 164 -22.22 10.70 0.54
C GLU A 164 -22.22 9.20 0.33
N LYS A 165 -22.78 8.44 1.28
CA LYS A 165 -22.89 6.99 1.16
C LYS A 165 -23.73 6.58 -0.05
N ARG A 166 -24.89 7.23 -0.24
CA ARG A 166 -25.75 7.00 -1.43
C ARG A 166 -25.04 7.36 -2.74
N ALA A 167 -24.36 8.50 -2.78
CA ALA A 167 -23.63 8.94 -3.97
C ALA A 167 -22.50 7.96 -4.33
N SER A 168 -21.80 7.43 -3.32
CA SER A 168 -20.75 6.42 -3.51
C SER A 168 -21.31 5.09 -4.03
N ASP A 169 -22.42 4.61 -3.45
CA ASP A 169 -23.12 3.41 -3.93
C ASP A 169 -23.55 3.56 -5.40
N THR A 170 -24.17 4.70 -5.77
CA THR A 170 -24.56 4.98 -7.16
C THR A 170 -23.35 5.05 -8.10
N ARG A 171 -22.27 5.72 -7.69
CA ARG A 171 -21.04 5.80 -8.49
C ARG A 171 -20.43 4.42 -8.74
N ARG A 172 -20.45 3.54 -7.74
CA ARG A 172 -19.94 2.16 -7.87
C ARG A 172 -20.76 1.36 -8.87
N GLU A 173 -22.08 1.48 -8.84
CA GLU A 173 -22.96 0.82 -9.82
C GLU A 173 -22.67 1.29 -11.25
N LEU A 174 -22.57 2.61 -11.45
CA LEU A 174 -22.23 3.20 -12.75
C LEU A 174 -20.85 2.75 -13.25
N MET A 175 -19.84 2.72 -12.37
CA MET A 175 -18.50 2.23 -12.73
C MET A 175 -18.51 0.77 -13.17
N ASN A 176 -19.24 -0.08 -12.44
CA ASN A 176 -19.38 -1.49 -12.81
C ASN A 176 -20.12 -1.69 -14.14
N ALA A 177 -21.12 -0.85 -14.43
CA ALA A 177 -21.83 -0.87 -15.71
C ALA A 177 -20.94 -0.37 -16.86
N ALA A 178 -20.21 0.74 -16.66
CA ALA A 178 -19.29 1.29 -17.64
C ALA A 178 -18.19 0.30 -18.03
N ARG A 179 -17.64 -0.46 -17.06
CA ARG A 179 -16.67 -1.55 -17.34
C ARG A 179 -17.23 -2.65 -18.24
N LYS A 180 -18.54 -2.89 -18.20
CA LYS A 180 -19.22 -3.86 -19.07
C LYS A 180 -19.55 -3.28 -20.46
N GLY A 181 -19.14 -2.05 -20.74
CA GLY A 181 -19.39 -1.36 -22.02
C GLY A 181 -20.74 -0.65 -22.10
N ASP A 182 -21.39 -0.36 -20.96
CA ASP A 182 -22.64 0.41 -20.95
C ASP A 182 -22.39 1.90 -21.27
N GLN A 183 -22.79 2.29 -22.47
CA GLN A 183 -22.62 3.65 -22.99
C GLN A 183 -23.37 4.70 -22.15
N ALA A 184 -24.55 4.37 -21.59
CA ALA A 184 -25.32 5.31 -20.78
C ALA A 184 -24.63 5.57 -19.44
N ALA A 185 -24.00 4.54 -18.85
CA ALA A 185 -23.20 4.69 -17.65
C ALA A 185 -21.95 5.55 -17.90
N ILE A 186 -21.27 5.35 -19.04
CA ILE A 186 -20.10 6.14 -19.45
C ILE A 186 -20.48 7.62 -19.62
N GLU A 187 -21.59 7.90 -20.30
CA GLU A 187 -22.10 9.26 -20.49
C GLU A 187 -22.44 9.92 -19.17
N THR A 188 -23.15 9.21 -18.27
CA THR A 188 -23.51 9.72 -16.94
C THR A 188 -22.27 10.10 -16.12
N LEU A 189 -21.28 9.20 -16.06
CA LEU A 189 -20.01 9.47 -15.37
C LEU A 189 -19.27 10.68 -15.97
N THR A 190 -19.29 10.82 -17.30
CA THR A 190 -18.66 11.94 -18.00
C THR A 190 -19.34 13.26 -17.65
N PHE A 191 -20.67 13.30 -17.61
CA PHE A 191 -21.42 14.49 -17.21
C PHE A 191 -21.19 14.85 -15.73
N ASP A 192 -21.15 13.86 -14.84
CA ASP A 192 -20.89 14.06 -13.42
C ASP A 192 -19.48 14.63 -13.18
N ASP A 193 -18.46 14.13 -13.91
CA ASP A 193 -17.10 14.63 -13.83
C ASP A 193 -16.99 16.09 -14.29
N MET A 194 -17.71 16.48 -15.36
CA MET A 194 -17.75 17.87 -15.82
C MET A 194 -18.38 18.80 -14.78
N ASP A 195 -19.47 18.38 -14.12
CA ASP A 195 -20.12 19.18 -13.09
C ASP A 195 -19.28 19.26 -11.79
N LEU A 196 -18.62 18.16 -11.42
CA LEU A 196 -17.67 18.12 -10.31
C LEU A 196 -16.52 19.10 -10.53
N TYR A 197 -15.90 19.08 -11.72
CA TYR A 197 -14.81 19.99 -12.06
C TYR A 197 -15.23 21.46 -11.97
N SER A 198 -16.45 21.79 -12.43
CA SER A 198 -17.03 23.13 -12.33
C SER A 198 -17.25 23.57 -10.87
N LYS A 199 -17.77 22.67 -10.02
CA LYS A 199 -17.99 22.93 -8.58
C LYS A 199 -16.69 23.12 -7.83
N VAL A 200 -15.71 22.25 -8.06
CA VAL A 200 -14.38 22.30 -7.44
C VAL A 200 -13.66 23.58 -7.83
N SER A 201 -13.66 23.94 -9.12
CA SER A 201 -13.03 25.18 -9.60
C SER A 201 -13.62 26.45 -8.97
N LYS A 202 -14.94 26.49 -8.75
CA LYS A 202 -15.61 27.62 -8.08
C LYS A 202 -15.29 27.70 -6.59
N ARG A 203 -15.19 26.55 -5.90
CA ARG A 203 -14.88 26.51 -4.47
C ARG A 203 -13.40 26.82 -4.18
N LEU A 204 -12.48 26.33 -5.00
CA LEU A 204 -11.04 26.63 -4.85
C LEU A 204 -10.71 28.13 -4.86
N ALA A 205 -11.53 28.96 -5.51
CA ALA A 205 -11.32 30.40 -5.53
C ALA A 205 -11.56 31.07 -4.17
N ASN A 206 -12.38 30.45 -3.30
CA ASN A 206 -12.87 31.05 -2.06
C ASN A 206 -12.61 30.21 -0.79
N GLU A 207 -12.28 28.92 -0.94
CA GLU A 207 -12.10 27.97 0.16
C GLU A 207 -10.73 27.25 0.04
N ASP A 208 -10.13 26.91 1.18
CA ASP A 208 -8.94 26.07 1.20
C ASP A 208 -9.25 24.67 0.67
N VAL A 209 -8.38 24.13 -0.19
CA VAL A 209 -8.52 22.79 -0.81
C VAL A 209 -8.78 21.70 0.23
N PHE A 210 -8.19 21.82 1.43
CA PHE A 210 -8.33 20.85 2.53
C PHE A 210 -9.66 20.92 3.30
N SER A 211 -10.44 21.98 3.07
CA SER A 211 -11.81 22.13 3.55
C SER A 211 -12.83 21.62 2.51
N ILE A 212 -12.43 21.56 1.24
CA ILE A 212 -13.29 21.11 0.13
C ILE A 212 -13.23 19.59 -0.04
N VAL A 213 -12.05 18.99 0.16
CA VAL A 213 -11.80 17.56 -0.09
C VAL A 213 -11.63 16.81 1.22
N ASP A 214 -12.49 15.82 1.46
CA ASP A 214 -12.43 14.97 2.66
C ASP A 214 -11.30 13.94 2.58
N THR A 215 -11.27 13.19 1.48
CA THR A 215 -10.33 12.11 1.22
C THR A 215 -9.93 12.09 -0.24
N TYR A 216 -8.70 11.66 -0.53
CA TYR A 216 -8.24 11.45 -1.91
C TYR A 216 -7.18 10.36 -1.96
N PHE A 217 -7.05 9.75 -3.13
CA PHE A 217 -6.02 8.78 -3.46
C PHE A 217 -5.50 9.10 -4.86
N MET A 218 -4.26 9.59 -4.96
CA MET A 218 -3.72 10.11 -6.24
C MET A 218 -2.30 9.60 -6.48
N PRO A 219 -1.96 9.19 -7.72
CA PRO A 219 -0.58 8.84 -8.07
C PRO A 219 0.39 9.97 -7.74
N PHE A 220 1.59 9.62 -7.26
CA PHE A 220 2.58 10.60 -6.86
C PHE A 220 3.99 10.16 -7.21
N GLY A 221 4.77 11.04 -7.83
CA GLY A 221 6.17 10.80 -8.15
C GLY A 221 6.36 10.01 -9.45
N ALA A 222 7.56 9.46 -9.62
CA ALA A 222 7.96 8.73 -10.82
C ALA A 222 7.74 7.22 -10.71
N GLU A 223 7.67 6.67 -9.49
CA GLU A 223 7.37 5.25 -9.26
C GLU A 223 5.85 5.03 -9.31
N CYS A 224 5.40 4.00 -10.02
CA CYS A 224 3.98 3.76 -10.29
C CYS A 224 3.19 3.27 -9.07
N ASP A 225 3.88 2.80 -8.04
CA ASP A 225 3.34 2.29 -6.78
C ASP A 225 3.40 3.32 -5.63
N MET A 226 3.64 4.59 -5.96
CA MET A 226 3.63 5.69 -5.01
C MET A 226 2.37 6.54 -5.14
N TYR A 227 1.77 6.86 -4.00
CA TYR A 227 0.51 7.60 -3.94
C TYR A 227 0.53 8.68 -2.87
N SER A 228 -0.06 9.82 -3.17
CA SER A 228 -0.48 10.77 -2.15
C SER A 228 -1.90 10.42 -1.70
N ILE A 229 -2.08 10.29 -0.40
CA ILE A 229 -3.36 9.94 0.20
C ILE A 229 -3.77 10.99 1.22
N MET A 230 -5.08 11.18 1.34
CA MET A 230 -5.73 11.78 2.48
C MET A 230 -6.87 10.87 2.92
N GLY A 231 -6.83 10.42 4.17
CA GLY A 231 -7.80 9.47 4.72
C GLY A 231 -8.19 9.78 6.14
N GLU A 232 -9.38 9.36 6.55
CA GLU A 232 -9.81 9.40 7.95
C GLU A 232 -9.12 8.29 8.74
N ILE A 233 -8.64 8.62 9.94
CA ILE A 233 -7.99 7.68 10.85
C ILE A 233 -9.07 6.92 11.62
N LEU A 234 -9.12 5.62 11.42
CA LEU A 234 -10.04 4.72 12.12
C LEU A 234 -9.43 4.11 13.38
N ALA A 235 -8.11 3.91 13.39
CA ALA A 235 -7.38 3.40 14.54
C ALA A 235 -5.92 3.86 14.51
N VAL A 236 -5.32 4.02 15.68
CA VAL A 236 -3.90 4.37 15.86
C VAL A 236 -3.26 3.39 16.82
N ARG A 237 -2.07 2.89 16.48
CA ARG A 237 -1.23 2.05 17.31
C ARG A 237 0.18 2.60 17.30
N GLU A 238 0.79 2.69 18.47
CA GLU A 238 2.22 2.99 18.60
C GLU A 238 3.02 1.70 18.70
N ARG A 239 4.09 1.61 17.91
CA ARG A 239 5.05 0.51 17.92
C ARG A 239 6.46 1.04 17.98
N ILE A 240 7.41 0.16 18.25
CA ILE A 240 8.83 0.50 18.36
C ILE A 240 9.60 -0.49 17.48
N ASN A 241 10.50 0.04 16.65
CA ASN A 241 11.52 -0.78 16.01
C ASN A 241 12.51 -1.23 17.09
N ARG A 242 12.58 -2.53 17.36
CA ARG A 242 13.38 -3.16 18.42
C ARG A 242 14.88 -2.96 18.21
N MET A 243 15.34 -2.78 16.98
CA MET A 243 16.76 -2.58 16.67
C MET A 243 17.17 -1.12 16.82
N THR A 244 16.34 -0.17 16.36
CA THR A 244 16.70 1.27 16.37
C THR A 244 16.11 2.05 17.54
N GLY A 245 15.11 1.51 18.22
CA GLY A 245 14.34 2.19 19.26
C GLY A 245 13.36 3.26 18.74
N VAL A 246 13.26 3.44 17.42
CA VAL A 246 12.41 4.47 16.81
C VAL A 246 10.93 4.11 16.98
N ARG A 247 10.13 5.09 17.41
CA ARG A 247 8.67 4.95 17.52
C ARG A 247 8.02 5.07 16.15
N LEU A 248 7.07 4.19 15.87
CA LEU A 248 6.31 4.11 14.64
C LEU A 248 4.82 4.24 14.96
N TYR A 249 4.12 5.08 14.20
CA TYR A 249 2.66 5.05 14.17
C TYR A 249 2.20 4.07 13.10
N GLN A 250 1.36 3.13 13.51
CA GLN A 250 0.57 2.28 12.62
C GLN A 250 -0.87 2.76 12.68
N MET A 251 -1.41 3.22 11.56
CA MET A 251 -2.75 3.81 11.49
C MET A 251 -3.61 3.05 10.48
N ARG A 252 -4.82 2.69 10.88
CA ARG A 252 -5.83 2.21 9.94
C ARG A 252 -6.53 3.42 9.35
N LEU A 253 -6.50 3.55 8.02
CA LEU A 253 -7.11 4.66 7.30
C LEU A 253 -8.31 4.20 6.48
N ASN A 254 -9.30 5.07 6.36
CA ASN A 254 -10.34 4.99 5.35
C ASN A 254 -10.07 6.07 4.29
N VAL A 255 -9.71 5.65 3.08
CA VAL A 255 -9.48 6.53 1.93
C VAL A 255 -10.47 6.15 0.83
N ASN A 256 -11.51 6.96 0.60
CA ASN A 256 -12.53 6.68 -0.42
C ASN A 256 -13.12 5.24 -0.32
N GLU A 257 -13.53 4.83 0.90
CA GLU A 257 -14.06 3.48 1.23
C GLU A 257 -13.05 2.33 1.13
N LEU A 258 -11.82 2.61 0.76
CA LEU A 258 -10.73 1.67 0.78
C LEU A 258 -10.05 1.74 2.16
N THR A 259 -10.16 0.65 2.91
CA THR A 259 -9.61 0.56 4.27
C THR A 259 -8.33 -0.26 4.26
N PHE A 260 -7.25 0.35 4.73
CA PHE A 260 -5.94 -0.27 4.80
C PHE A 260 -5.09 0.41 5.88
N ASP A 261 -4.01 -0.26 6.25
CA ASP A 261 -3.14 0.25 7.30
C ASP A 261 -1.90 0.93 6.70
N ILE A 262 -1.40 1.94 7.38
CA ILE A 262 -0.14 2.60 7.05
C ILE A 262 0.84 2.59 8.23
N CYS A 263 2.13 2.57 7.95
CA CYS A 263 3.19 2.73 8.92
C CYS A 263 4.03 3.98 8.61
N VAL A 264 4.29 4.80 9.62
CA VAL A 264 5.06 6.04 9.51
C VAL A 264 5.89 6.30 10.78
N PRO A 265 7.11 6.84 10.69
CA PRO A 265 7.91 7.22 11.86
C PRO A 265 7.23 8.34 12.63
N ALA A 266 7.11 8.18 13.95
CA ALA A 266 6.37 9.12 14.78
C ALA A 266 6.93 10.55 14.70
N ASP A 267 8.26 10.68 14.67
CA ASP A 267 8.95 11.97 14.62
C ASP A 267 8.81 12.67 13.25
N SER A 268 8.37 11.94 12.22
CA SER A 268 8.11 12.46 10.88
C SER A 268 6.62 12.80 10.65
N VAL A 269 5.78 12.69 11.68
CA VAL A 269 4.36 13.09 11.63
C VAL A 269 4.18 14.44 12.30
N MET A 270 3.61 15.41 11.56
CA MET A 270 3.23 16.70 12.10
C MET A 270 1.79 16.65 12.64
N GLY A 271 1.61 16.96 13.92
CA GLY A 271 0.33 16.88 14.62
C GLY A 271 0.12 15.52 15.30
N GLU A 272 -0.94 15.42 16.09
CA GLU A 272 -1.23 14.22 16.89
C GLU A 272 -2.26 13.32 16.17
N PRO A 273 -1.92 12.06 15.84
CA PRO A 273 -2.84 11.13 15.23
C PRO A 273 -3.90 10.68 16.24
N GLU A 274 -5.17 10.80 15.85
CA GLU A 274 -6.31 10.43 16.69
C GLU A 274 -7.45 9.95 15.80
N ILE A 275 -8.32 9.08 16.33
CA ILE A 275 -9.48 8.56 15.60
C ILE A 275 -10.39 9.72 15.16
N GLY A 276 -10.86 9.69 13.92
CA GLY A 276 -11.68 10.72 13.30
C GLY A 276 -10.88 11.89 12.70
N ARG A 277 -9.61 12.10 13.09
CA ARG A 277 -8.72 13.02 12.39
C ARG A 277 -8.34 12.45 11.03
N ARG A 278 -7.71 13.26 10.18
CA ARG A 278 -7.31 12.84 8.84
C ARG A 278 -5.80 12.79 8.72
N PHE A 279 -5.26 11.74 8.12
CA PHE A 279 -3.86 11.66 7.76
C PHE A 279 -3.68 12.08 6.31
N LYS A 280 -2.73 12.98 6.05
CA LYS A 280 -2.25 13.34 4.71
C LYS A 280 -0.78 12.98 4.58
N GLY A 281 -0.43 12.19 3.56
CA GLY A 281 0.96 11.83 3.32
C GLY A 281 1.17 11.17 1.97
N THR A 282 2.44 10.92 1.65
CA THR A 282 2.82 10.09 0.52
C THR A 282 3.19 8.71 1.03
N ILE A 283 2.63 7.69 0.41
CA ILE A 283 2.86 6.29 0.73
C ILE A 283 3.48 5.57 -0.46
N TRP A 284 4.30 4.58 -0.14
CA TRP A 284 4.59 3.47 -1.03
C TRP A 284 3.58 2.36 -0.78
N LEU A 285 2.78 2.05 -1.78
CA LEU A 285 1.69 1.08 -1.69
C LEU A 285 2.24 -0.34 -1.89
N GLN A 286 1.98 -1.18 -0.91
CA GLN A 286 2.30 -2.59 -0.92
C GLN A 286 1.01 -3.40 -0.81
N GLY A 287 1.06 -4.63 -1.29
CA GLY A 287 -0.06 -5.56 -1.17
C GLY A 287 0.41 -6.96 -0.87
N TYR A 288 -0.35 -7.63 -0.01
CA TYR A 288 -0.24 -9.06 0.27
C TYR A 288 -1.41 -9.77 -0.38
N ILE A 289 -1.14 -10.76 -1.25
CA ILE A 289 -2.19 -11.59 -1.85
C ILE A 289 -2.52 -12.72 -0.89
N ASN A 290 -3.78 -12.79 -0.47
CA ASN A 290 -4.31 -13.90 0.31
C ASN A 290 -4.81 -14.98 -0.67
N PHE A 291 -4.15 -16.15 -0.62
CA PHE A 291 -4.52 -17.35 -1.36
C PHE A 291 -5.54 -18.21 -0.60
#